data_AF-A0AAE0X7A5-F1
#
_entry.id   AF-A0AAE0X7A5-F1
#
_cell.length_a   1.000
_cell.length_b   1.000
_cell.length_c   1.000
_cell.angle_alpha   90.00
_cell.angle_beta   90.00
_cell.angle_gamma   90.00
#
_symmetry.space_group_name_H-M   'P 1'
#
loop_
_entity.id
_entity.type
_entity.pdbx_description
1 polymer ?
#
loop_
_entity_poly.entity_id
_entity_poly.type
_entity_poly.pdbx_seq_one_letter_code
_entity_poly.pdbx_strand_id
1 'polypeptide(L)'
;MALELGSIGSAVEAVQQAIQIYRRIEGLPMQMTQLGRRMERLNIFLVQLDAFVKAKPSGSAYAALFSGQKEELGRILASIRGHSKKVYDLFDRYEKGLFSRTHDLKFRFEWANKVYFSLVENSPKKIELIMQDIDYDRGILSDYLALMNVHGVEILIDKAHTVLPPPAPTPANKKPSKSPTNTPKPPLLLKQVSPSPSPSPSPSPTPRRDFKILFVDPYNTSRSVVAEALVKLLSHATAQASGDWRIGEVASAGFFVRNGSDCADLIDSLDYSFPSFKLPFQAGGQGPNATALAALFDNTSYDFPFKKTIREQTARRKTVGMQRKWFGVYDYIVVFTNREHDNVIKLKAAVQKTAAAGKGKGKGGLEQDMEAGRGKGRVLHLGAFISRSGSGGVPWEIVGLPKNADGRESRDQWNLKVAEIKTAVKKFLEQEMRWRRPENGVSGGGGSGGGNLKAGKS
;
A
#
# COMPACT_ATOMS: atom_id res chain seq x y z
N MET A 1 -21.00 -4.50 -16.45
CA MET A 1 -21.47 -3.12 -16.21
C MET A 1 -20.33 -2.17 -16.55
N ALA A 2 -20.59 -1.09 -17.29
CA ALA A 2 -19.61 -0.01 -17.39
C ALA A 2 -19.55 0.72 -16.03
N LEU A 3 -18.39 1.26 -15.63
CA LEU A 3 -18.39 2.36 -14.68
C LEU A 3 -19.05 3.55 -15.38
N GLU A 4 -20.30 3.83 -15.02
CA GLU A 4 -20.92 5.09 -15.39
C GLU A 4 -20.11 6.23 -14.77
N LEU A 5 -19.93 7.35 -15.48
CA LEU A 5 -19.28 8.54 -14.92
C LEU A 5 -19.93 8.97 -13.59
N GLY A 6 -21.24 8.75 -13.43
CA GLY A 6 -21.98 8.98 -12.19
C GLY A 6 -21.44 8.20 -10.98
N SER A 7 -20.81 7.05 -11.17
CA SER A 7 -20.19 6.29 -10.07
C SER A 7 -18.99 7.04 -9.46
N ILE A 8 -18.12 7.58 -10.32
CA ILE A 8 -16.96 8.39 -9.91
C ILE A 8 -17.42 9.74 -9.36
N GLY A 9 -18.34 10.41 -10.05
CA GLY A 9 -18.95 11.67 -9.59
C GLY A 9 -19.58 11.54 -8.20
N SER A 10 -20.41 10.50 -7.98
CA SER A 10 -21.03 10.26 -6.66
C SER A 10 -20.03 9.94 -5.54
N ALA A 11 -18.86 9.37 -5.86
CA ALA A 11 -17.79 9.15 -4.90
C ALA A 11 -17.07 10.47 -4.55
N VAL A 12 -16.81 11.33 -5.54
CA VAL A 12 -16.29 12.69 -5.34
C VAL A 12 -17.25 13.51 -4.48
N GLU A 13 -18.53 13.55 -4.84
CA GLU A 13 -19.57 14.29 -4.11
C GLU A 13 -19.67 13.85 -2.64
N ALA A 14 -19.72 12.53 -2.38
CA ALA A 14 -19.79 12.01 -1.01
C ALA A 14 -18.56 12.38 -0.17
N VAL A 15 -17.35 12.35 -0.76
CA VAL A 15 -16.12 12.79 -0.08
C VAL A 15 -16.14 14.30 0.16
N GLN A 16 -16.57 15.10 -0.81
CA GLN A 16 -16.64 16.56 -0.70
C GLN A 16 -17.66 17.00 0.36
N GLN A 17 -18.83 16.37 0.44
CA GLN A 17 -19.81 16.63 1.48
C GLN A 17 -19.22 16.39 2.88
N ALA A 18 -18.52 15.28 3.10
CA ALA A 18 -17.86 15.00 4.37
C ALA A 18 -16.77 16.05 4.71
N ILE A 19 -16.00 16.51 3.73
CA ILE A 19 -14.99 17.57 3.91
C ILE A 19 -15.64 18.93 4.21
N GLN A 20 -16.77 19.25 3.60
CA GLN A 20 -17.50 20.49 3.87
C GLN A 20 -17.94 20.55 5.33
N ILE A 21 -18.54 19.48 5.88
CA ILE A 21 -18.89 19.45 7.31
C ILE A 21 -17.63 19.52 8.18
N TYR A 22 -16.59 18.73 7.88
CA TYR A 22 -15.30 18.77 8.59
C TYR A 22 -14.77 20.20 8.77
N ARG A 23 -14.85 21.04 7.73
CA ARG A 23 -14.37 22.43 7.74
C ARG A 23 -15.26 23.42 8.50
N ARG A 24 -16.51 23.08 8.81
CA ARG A 24 -17.42 23.92 9.63
C ARG A 24 -17.26 23.70 11.13
N ILE A 25 -16.64 22.60 11.55
CA ILE A 25 -16.52 22.24 12.97
C ILE A 25 -15.21 22.79 13.56
N GLU A 26 -15.35 23.76 14.48
CA GLU A 26 -14.24 24.22 15.32
C GLU A 26 -13.95 23.23 16.48
N GLY A 27 -12.68 23.08 16.85
CA GLY A 27 -12.29 22.35 18.06
C GLY A 27 -12.46 20.82 18.00
N LEU A 28 -12.37 20.21 16.81
CA LEU A 28 -12.48 18.76 16.65
C LEU A 28 -11.44 17.96 17.47
N PRO A 29 -11.81 16.80 18.06
CA PRO A 29 -10.85 15.89 18.66
C PRO A 29 -9.80 15.44 17.63
N MET A 30 -8.60 15.13 18.11
CA MET A 30 -7.45 14.81 17.24
C MET A 30 -7.75 13.68 16.24
N GLN A 31 -8.46 12.61 16.64
CA GLN A 31 -8.85 11.50 15.75
C GLN A 31 -9.79 11.96 14.63
N MET A 32 -10.76 12.82 14.93
CA MET A 32 -11.68 13.39 13.94
C MET A 32 -10.96 14.35 12.99
N THR A 33 -10.00 15.13 13.50
CA THR A 33 -9.12 15.97 12.68
C THR A 33 -8.24 15.12 11.74
N GLN A 34 -7.71 13.99 12.21
CA GLN A 34 -6.96 13.05 11.37
C GLN A 34 -7.85 12.41 10.29
N LEU A 35 -9.07 12.02 10.63
CA LEU A 35 -10.06 11.49 9.70
C LEU A 35 -10.40 12.51 8.60
N GLY A 36 -10.67 13.77 8.95
CA GLY A 36 -10.91 14.85 7.99
C GLY A 36 -9.74 15.05 7.03
N ARG A 37 -8.50 15.09 7.55
CA ARG A 37 -7.27 15.15 6.73
C ARG A 37 -7.03 13.91 5.86
N ARG A 38 -7.59 12.73 6.21
CA ARG A 38 -7.55 11.55 5.33
C ARG A 38 -8.56 11.69 4.19
N MET A 39 -9.77 12.18 4.47
CA MET A 39 -10.78 12.50 3.45
C MET A 39 -10.27 13.54 2.45
N GLU A 40 -9.66 14.63 2.92
CA GLU A 40 -9.06 15.65 2.03
C GLU A 40 -7.99 15.05 1.12
N ARG A 41 -7.14 14.14 1.64
CA ARG A 41 -6.13 13.45 0.82
C ARG A 41 -6.75 12.46 -0.17
N LEU A 42 -7.83 11.76 0.19
CA LEU A 42 -8.56 10.88 -0.74
C LEU A 42 -9.22 11.69 -1.88
N ASN A 43 -9.80 12.85 -1.56
CA ASN A 43 -10.45 13.74 -2.53
C ASN A 43 -9.51 14.16 -3.68
N ILE A 44 -8.22 14.36 -3.40
CA ILE A 44 -7.23 14.73 -4.41
C ILE A 44 -7.15 13.69 -5.54
N PHE A 45 -7.16 12.40 -5.19
CA PHE A 45 -7.12 11.29 -6.16
C PHE A 45 -8.46 11.14 -6.91
N LEU A 46 -9.58 11.29 -6.20
CA LEU A 46 -10.92 11.17 -6.81
C LEU A 46 -11.25 12.30 -7.78
N VAL A 47 -10.90 13.54 -7.43
CA VAL A 47 -11.08 14.71 -8.33
C VAL A 47 -10.20 14.58 -9.57
N GLN A 48 -8.97 14.04 -9.46
CA GLN A 48 -8.18 13.72 -10.63
C GLN A 48 -8.76 12.58 -11.47
N LEU A 49 -9.31 11.53 -10.85
CA LEU A 49 -10.00 10.47 -11.58
C LEU A 49 -11.20 11.02 -12.38
N ASP A 50 -12.04 11.82 -11.73
CA ASP A 50 -13.21 12.47 -12.34
C ASP A 50 -12.80 13.39 -13.49
N ALA A 51 -11.84 14.30 -13.27
CA ALA A 51 -11.33 15.19 -14.31
C ALA A 51 -10.73 14.41 -15.50
N PHE A 52 -9.99 13.33 -15.23
CA PHE A 52 -9.39 12.49 -16.27
C PHE A 52 -10.44 11.77 -17.13
N VAL A 53 -11.46 11.18 -16.49
CA VAL A 53 -12.53 10.47 -17.20
C VAL A 53 -13.41 11.45 -17.99
N LYS A 54 -13.72 12.64 -17.42
CA LYS A 54 -14.41 13.73 -18.13
C LYS A 54 -13.63 14.26 -19.33
N ALA A 55 -12.29 14.34 -19.25
CA ALA A 55 -11.45 14.85 -20.33
C ALA A 55 -11.25 13.86 -21.50
N LYS A 56 -11.57 12.57 -21.33
CA LYS A 56 -11.39 11.53 -22.37
C LYS A 56 -12.63 10.63 -22.54
N PRO A 57 -13.82 11.18 -22.83
CA PRO A 57 -15.07 10.42 -22.75
C PRO A 57 -15.21 9.28 -23.78
N SER A 58 -14.56 9.39 -24.94
CA SER A 58 -14.76 8.49 -26.11
C SER A 58 -13.77 7.32 -26.24
N GLY A 59 -12.92 7.09 -25.24
CA GLY A 59 -11.90 6.03 -25.28
C GLY A 59 -10.85 6.14 -24.16
N SER A 60 -11.21 6.74 -23.02
CA SER A 60 -10.34 6.98 -21.86
C SER A 60 -9.59 5.74 -21.41
N ALA A 61 -8.52 5.92 -20.64
CA ALA A 61 -7.76 4.79 -20.10
C ALA A 61 -8.55 3.89 -19.12
N TYR A 62 -9.81 4.23 -18.77
CA TYR A 62 -10.74 3.24 -18.25
C TYR A 62 -10.93 2.07 -19.23
N ALA A 63 -10.96 2.32 -20.55
CA ALA A 63 -10.95 1.30 -21.59
C ALA A 63 -9.69 0.42 -21.55
N ALA A 64 -8.53 0.98 -21.16
CA ALA A 64 -7.26 0.25 -21.01
C ALA A 64 -7.25 -0.72 -19.82
N LEU A 65 -8.17 -0.59 -18.86
CA LEU A 65 -8.35 -1.57 -17.79
C LEU A 65 -9.04 -2.84 -18.31
N PHE A 66 -8.60 -4.00 -17.83
CA PHE A 66 -9.24 -5.30 -18.10
C PHE A 66 -10.51 -5.52 -17.25
N SER A 67 -11.30 -6.57 -17.50
CA SER A 67 -12.65 -6.65 -16.87
C SER A 67 -12.60 -6.84 -15.35
N GLY A 68 -11.65 -7.60 -14.82
CA GLY A 68 -11.48 -7.76 -13.36
C GLY A 68 -10.96 -6.49 -12.70
N GLN A 69 -10.07 -5.78 -13.39
CA GLN A 69 -9.59 -4.45 -13.00
C GLN A 69 -10.74 -3.42 -12.93
N LYS A 70 -11.63 -3.40 -13.93
CA LYS A 70 -12.84 -2.57 -13.96
C LYS A 70 -13.79 -2.88 -12.80
N GLU A 71 -14.00 -4.16 -12.50
CA GLU A 71 -14.85 -4.60 -11.40
C GLU A 71 -14.28 -4.31 -10.01
N GLU A 72 -12.97 -4.43 -9.80
CA GLU A 72 -12.35 -4.04 -8.53
C GLU A 72 -12.38 -2.51 -8.35
N LEU A 73 -12.09 -1.71 -9.38
CA LEU A 73 -12.23 -0.25 -9.32
C LEU A 73 -13.67 0.17 -8.98
N GLY A 74 -14.69 -0.46 -9.57
CA GLY A 74 -16.10 -0.23 -9.23
C GLY A 74 -16.42 -0.55 -7.76
N ARG A 75 -15.88 -1.66 -7.24
CA ARG A 75 -16.02 -2.03 -5.82
C ARG A 75 -15.33 -1.02 -4.89
N ILE A 76 -14.16 -0.51 -5.26
CA ILE A 76 -13.43 0.51 -4.50
C ILE A 76 -14.20 1.82 -4.45
N LEU A 77 -14.75 2.30 -5.57
CA LEU A 77 -15.58 3.53 -5.58
C LEU A 77 -16.85 3.37 -4.72
N ALA A 78 -17.48 2.19 -4.75
CA ALA A 78 -18.62 1.89 -3.87
C ALA A 78 -18.22 1.84 -2.38
N SER A 79 -17.05 1.27 -2.06
CA SER A 79 -16.43 1.25 -0.73
C SER A 79 -16.19 2.68 -0.22
N ILE A 80 -15.47 3.49 -1.01
CA ILE A 80 -15.20 4.91 -0.78
C ILE A 80 -16.49 5.67 -0.47
N ARG A 81 -17.53 5.53 -1.30
CA ARG A 81 -18.82 6.20 -1.07
C ARG A 81 -19.47 5.77 0.24
N GLY A 82 -19.40 4.47 0.57
CA GLY A 82 -19.88 3.93 1.84
C GLY A 82 -19.11 4.44 3.05
N HIS A 83 -17.79 4.53 2.98
CA HIS A 83 -16.93 5.13 4.02
C HIS A 83 -17.19 6.63 4.16
N SER A 84 -17.27 7.35 3.05
CA SER A 84 -17.57 8.79 3.01
C SER A 84 -18.89 9.13 3.68
N LYS A 85 -19.94 8.33 3.43
CA LYS A 85 -21.23 8.50 4.11
C LYS A 85 -21.13 8.28 5.63
N LYS A 86 -20.43 7.23 6.10
CA LYS A 86 -20.20 7.01 7.54
C LYS A 86 -19.44 8.19 8.18
N VAL A 87 -18.46 8.76 7.48
CA VAL A 87 -17.69 9.92 7.93
C VAL A 87 -18.53 11.19 7.94
N TYR A 88 -19.36 11.41 6.91
CA TYR A 88 -20.35 12.49 6.87
C TYR A 88 -21.32 12.39 8.06
N ASP A 89 -21.94 11.23 8.28
CA ASP A 89 -22.90 11.01 9.37
C ASP A 89 -22.24 11.25 10.75
N LEU A 90 -20.95 10.90 10.89
CA LEU A 90 -20.17 11.13 12.11
C LEU A 90 -19.86 12.62 12.33
N PHE A 91 -19.47 13.35 11.28
CA PHE A 91 -19.25 14.80 11.36
C PHE A 91 -20.56 15.57 11.58
N ASP A 92 -21.65 15.23 10.89
CA ASP A 92 -22.96 15.88 11.03
C ASP A 92 -23.53 15.73 12.45
N ARG A 93 -23.45 14.54 13.05
CA ARG A 93 -23.81 14.32 14.46
C ARG A 93 -22.97 15.17 15.42
N TYR A 94 -21.67 15.27 15.14
CA TYR A 94 -20.75 16.05 15.97
C TYR A 94 -21.03 17.56 15.84
N GLU A 95 -21.23 18.05 14.62
CA GLU A 95 -21.61 19.43 14.31
C GLU A 95 -22.92 19.82 15.02
N LYS A 96 -24.00 19.06 14.81
CA LYS A 96 -25.31 19.32 15.45
C LYS A 96 -25.23 19.30 16.98
N GLY A 97 -24.39 18.44 17.54
CA GLY A 97 -24.12 18.41 18.97
C GLY A 97 -23.40 19.64 19.52
N LEU A 98 -22.43 20.17 18.78
CA LEU A 98 -21.61 21.30 19.20
C LEU A 98 -22.27 22.67 18.93
N PHE A 99 -23.04 22.76 17.85
CA PHE A 99 -23.83 23.96 17.50
C PHE A 99 -25.19 24.03 18.21
N SER A 100 -25.58 22.99 18.97
CA SER A 100 -26.67 23.04 19.98
C SER A 100 -26.27 23.90 21.19
N ARG A 101 -25.86 25.16 20.96
CA ARG A 101 -25.42 26.13 21.99
C ARG A 101 -26.56 26.63 22.89
N THR A 102 -27.82 26.31 22.57
CA THR A 102 -29.04 26.77 23.26
C THR A 102 -29.49 25.89 24.43
N HIS A 103 -28.82 24.76 24.71
CA HIS A 103 -29.28 23.81 25.73
C HIS A 103 -28.31 23.62 26.92
N ASP A 104 -28.96 23.38 28.06
CA ASP A 104 -28.46 23.37 29.43
C ASP A 104 -27.23 22.48 29.69
N LEU A 105 -26.51 22.72 30.79
CA LEU A 105 -25.43 21.86 31.29
C LEU A 105 -25.87 20.40 31.43
N LYS A 106 -27.13 20.14 31.79
CA LYS A 106 -27.72 18.80 31.83
C LYS A 106 -27.82 18.18 30.44
N PHE A 107 -28.21 18.95 29.41
CA PHE A 107 -28.16 18.49 28.01
C PHE A 107 -26.73 18.21 27.57
N ARG A 108 -25.74 19.01 27.98
CA ARG A 108 -24.33 18.73 27.67
C ARG A 108 -23.83 17.44 28.33
N PHE A 109 -24.30 17.10 29.53
CA PHE A 109 -23.95 15.85 30.22
C PHE A 109 -24.71 14.64 29.63
N GLU A 110 -26.00 14.78 29.31
CA GLU A 110 -26.76 13.74 28.60
C GLU A 110 -26.32 13.55 27.15
N TRP A 111 -25.89 14.62 26.47
CA TRP A 111 -25.26 14.55 25.15
C TRP A 111 -23.86 13.96 25.26
N ALA A 112 -23.06 14.34 26.25
CA ALA A 112 -21.77 13.70 26.51
C ALA A 112 -21.98 12.19 26.74
N ASN A 113 -22.99 11.76 27.51
CA ASN A 113 -23.35 10.34 27.62
C ASN A 113 -23.90 9.75 26.32
N LYS A 114 -24.87 10.35 25.63
CA LYS A 114 -25.46 9.81 24.38
C LYS A 114 -24.47 9.79 23.21
N VAL A 115 -23.53 10.72 23.16
CA VAL A 115 -22.41 10.71 22.22
C VAL A 115 -21.32 9.78 22.70
N TYR A 116 -21.02 9.67 23.99
CA TYR A 116 -20.14 8.61 24.49
C TYR A 116 -20.70 7.21 24.16
N PHE A 117 -22.01 6.97 24.28
CA PHE A 117 -22.68 5.71 23.97
C PHE A 117 -22.95 5.47 22.47
N SER A 118 -23.25 6.51 21.67
CA SER A 118 -23.23 6.37 20.20
C SER A 118 -21.80 6.39 19.61
N LEU A 119 -20.80 6.77 20.40
CA LEU A 119 -19.37 6.50 20.21
C LEU A 119 -18.94 5.19 20.90
N VAL A 120 -19.76 4.49 21.69
CA VAL A 120 -19.55 3.04 21.95
C VAL A 120 -19.90 2.30 20.65
N GLU A 121 -20.93 2.76 19.92
CA GLU A 121 -21.16 2.38 18.53
C GLU A 121 -20.14 2.91 17.52
N ASN A 122 -19.34 3.94 17.83
CA ASN A 122 -18.29 4.51 16.99
C ASN A 122 -16.98 4.69 17.78
N SER A 123 -16.51 3.61 18.41
CA SER A 123 -15.37 3.66 19.32
C SER A 123 -14.09 4.15 18.63
N PRO A 124 -13.05 4.60 19.36
CA PRO A 124 -11.76 4.94 18.77
C PRO A 124 -11.22 3.86 17.83
N LYS A 125 -11.49 2.58 18.14
CA LYS A 125 -11.18 1.43 17.27
C LYS A 125 -11.99 1.41 15.96
N LYS A 126 -13.27 1.80 15.97
CA LYS A 126 -14.10 1.92 14.75
C LYS A 126 -13.71 3.14 13.89
N ILE A 127 -13.36 4.27 14.51
CA ILE A 127 -12.84 5.44 13.80
C ILE A 127 -11.49 5.08 13.15
N GLU A 128 -10.60 4.40 13.88
CA GLU A 128 -9.33 3.88 13.36
C GLU A 128 -9.55 2.88 12.20
N LEU A 129 -10.53 1.97 12.30
CA LEU A 129 -10.90 1.07 11.20
C LEU A 129 -11.37 1.84 9.96
N ILE A 130 -12.28 2.82 10.09
CA ILE A 130 -12.70 3.68 8.95
C ILE A 130 -11.49 4.41 8.35
N MET A 131 -10.60 4.92 9.19
CA MET A 131 -9.36 5.58 8.75
C MET A 131 -8.41 4.63 8.00
N GLN A 132 -8.32 3.36 8.39
CA GLN A 132 -7.54 2.33 7.71
C GLN A 132 -8.19 1.88 6.40
N ASP A 133 -9.52 1.69 6.40
CA ASP A 133 -10.30 1.35 5.21
C ASP A 133 -10.16 2.47 4.14
N ILE A 134 -10.20 3.75 4.54
CA ILE A 134 -9.92 4.92 3.67
C ILE A 134 -8.49 4.92 3.11
N ASP A 135 -7.48 4.62 3.94
CA ASP A 135 -6.09 4.57 3.47
C ASP A 135 -5.85 3.41 2.50
N TYR A 136 -6.54 2.28 2.68
CA TYR A 136 -6.54 1.14 1.77
C TYR A 136 -7.20 1.48 0.43
N ASP A 137 -8.43 2.00 0.47
CA ASP A 137 -9.18 2.45 -0.71
C ASP A 137 -8.37 3.48 -1.51
N ARG A 138 -7.73 4.45 -0.83
CA ARG A 138 -6.81 5.44 -1.43
C ARG A 138 -5.59 4.79 -2.07
N GLY A 139 -4.99 3.80 -1.42
CA GLY A 139 -3.83 3.06 -1.95
C GLY A 139 -4.15 2.37 -3.27
N ILE A 140 -5.25 1.60 -3.31
CA ILE A 140 -5.64 0.90 -4.54
C ILE A 140 -6.12 1.90 -5.61
N LEU A 141 -6.81 2.98 -5.24
CA LEU A 141 -7.15 4.05 -6.18
C LEU A 141 -5.90 4.66 -6.84
N SER A 142 -4.81 4.84 -6.09
CA SER A 142 -3.51 5.28 -6.63
C SER A 142 -2.93 4.26 -7.62
N ASP A 143 -3.04 2.96 -7.33
CA ASP A 143 -2.63 1.90 -8.28
C ASP A 143 -3.43 1.99 -9.58
N TYR A 144 -4.76 2.11 -9.48
CA TYR A 144 -5.62 2.25 -10.66
C TYR A 144 -5.36 3.51 -11.47
N LEU A 145 -5.04 4.64 -10.81
CA LEU A 145 -4.63 5.86 -11.50
C LEU A 145 -3.30 5.69 -12.26
N ALA A 146 -2.36 4.90 -11.71
CA ALA A 146 -1.14 4.51 -12.43
C ALA A 146 -1.44 3.57 -13.62
N LEU A 147 -2.28 2.53 -13.44
CA LEU A 147 -2.72 1.65 -14.53
C LEU A 147 -3.45 2.43 -15.65
N MET A 148 -4.24 3.44 -15.27
CA MET A 148 -4.99 4.31 -16.18
C MET A 148 -4.17 5.49 -16.74
N ASN A 149 -2.85 5.58 -16.52
CA ASN A 149 -2.06 6.69 -17.06
C ASN A 149 -2.67 8.08 -16.72
N VAL A 150 -3.04 8.29 -15.45
CA VAL A 150 -3.37 9.63 -15.00
C VAL A 150 -2.05 10.36 -14.73
N HIS A 151 -1.73 11.35 -15.58
CA HIS A 151 -0.46 12.07 -15.49
C HIS A 151 -0.34 12.81 -14.14
N GLY A 152 0.83 12.73 -13.51
CA GLY A 152 1.11 13.45 -12.27
C GLY A 152 0.77 12.70 -10.97
N VAL A 153 0.51 11.39 -11.00
CA VAL A 153 0.31 10.57 -9.78
C VAL A 153 1.51 10.65 -8.83
N GLU A 154 2.75 10.71 -9.32
CA GLU A 154 3.94 10.91 -8.46
C GLU A 154 3.89 12.27 -7.75
N ILE A 155 3.57 13.34 -8.48
CA ILE A 155 3.36 14.70 -7.92
C ILE A 155 2.19 14.69 -6.91
N LEU A 156 1.15 13.88 -7.13
CA LEU A 156 0.07 13.70 -6.15
C LEU A 156 0.52 12.98 -4.89
N ILE A 157 1.32 11.92 -5.01
CA ILE A 157 1.86 11.18 -3.86
C ILE A 157 2.69 12.13 -3.00
N ASP A 158 3.60 12.89 -3.62
CA ASP A 158 4.43 13.89 -2.92
C ASP A 158 3.58 15.02 -2.29
N LYS A 159 2.56 15.52 -3.00
CA LYS A 159 1.60 16.49 -2.43
C LYS A 159 0.79 15.91 -1.27
N ALA A 160 0.30 14.68 -1.38
CA ALA A 160 -0.44 14.00 -0.31
C ALA A 160 0.44 13.67 0.92
N HIS A 161 1.76 13.62 0.75
CA HIS A 161 2.72 13.50 1.84
C HIS A 161 3.13 14.84 2.47
N THR A 162 3.09 15.95 1.72
CA THR A 162 3.52 17.29 2.18
C THR A 162 2.43 18.15 2.81
N VAL A 163 1.14 17.81 2.69
CA VAL A 163 -0.01 18.54 3.30
C VAL A 163 -0.13 18.38 4.83
N LEU A 164 0.98 18.08 5.54
CA LEU A 164 1.06 18.24 6.99
C LEU A 164 1.69 19.61 7.30
N PRO A 165 0.92 20.63 7.74
CA PRO A 165 1.52 21.83 8.28
C PRO A 165 2.33 21.47 9.54
N PRO A 166 3.50 22.09 9.77
CA PRO A 166 4.20 21.94 11.03
C PRO A 166 3.30 22.37 12.21
N PRO A 167 3.48 21.80 13.41
CA PRO A 167 2.72 22.23 14.57
C PRO A 167 2.91 23.74 14.78
N ALA A 168 1.80 24.45 15.00
CA ALA A 168 1.83 25.90 15.16
C ALA A 168 2.79 26.28 16.31
N PRO A 169 3.65 27.31 16.12
CA PRO A 169 4.61 27.69 17.14
C PRO A 169 3.89 28.12 18.41
N THR A 170 4.18 27.44 19.52
CA THR A 170 3.68 27.79 20.85
C THR A 170 4.05 29.25 21.15
N PRO A 171 3.10 30.10 21.59
CA PRO A 171 3.40 31.51 21.84
C PRO A 171 4.49 31.65 22.91
N ALA A 172 5.62 32.25 22.52
CA ALA A 172 6.76 32.44 23.40
C ALA A 172 6.39 33.34 24.58
N ASN A 173 6.46 32.79 25.79
CA ASN A 173 6.06 33.46 27.03
C ASN A 173 7.04 34.61 27.35
N LYS A 174 6.71 35.84 26.96
CA LYS A 174 7.51 37.04 27.26
C LYS A 174 7.47 37.34 28.75
N LYS A 175 8.62 37.20 29.43
CA LYS A 175 8.84 37.74 30.79
C LYS A 175 8.59 39.26 30.83
N PRO A 176 7.83 39.78 31.82
CA PRO A 176 7.90 41.17 32.24
C PRO A 176 9.00 41.39 33.30
N SER A 177 9.38 42.66 33.48
CA SER A 177 10.46 43.14 34.37
C SER A 177 10.02 43.43 35.82
N LYS A 178 11.00 43.80 36.66
CA LYS A 178 10.92 44.25 38.07
C LYS A 178 10.74 45.78 38.19
N SER A 179 10.29 46.37 39.31
CA SER A 179 9.72 45.78 40.54
C SER A 179 8.40 46.45 41.02
N PRO A 180 8.35 47.57 41.79
CA PRO A 180 7.28 47.68 42.80
C PRO A 180 6.50 49.02 42.88
N THR A 181 5.34 49.00 43.57
CA THR A 181 4.83 50.01 44.54
C THR A 181 3.48 49.54 45.15
N ASN A 182 3.06 50.13 46.27
CA ASN A 182 2.15 49.59 47.31
C ASN A 182 0.61 49.73 47.12
N THR A 183 -0.12 49.07 48.05
CA THR A 183 -1.51 49.34 48.55
C THR A 183 -2.73 49.00 47.64
N PRO A 184 -3.96 48.81 48.18
CA PRO A 184 -4.38 47.82 49.21
C PRO A 184 -5.62 46.95 48.78
N LYS A 185 -6.04 45.98 49.63
CA LYS A 185 -7.29 45.14 49.52
C LYS A 185 -8.56 45.98 49.23
N PRO A 186 -9.69 45.46 48.63
CA PRO A 186 -10.24 44.06 48.63
C PRO A 186 -10.78 43.64 47.21
N PRO A 187 -11.74 42.69 47.00
CA PRO A 187 -12.37 41.66 47.83
C PRO A 187 -12.20 40.20 47.28
N LEU A 188 -12.92 39.24 47.88
CA LEU A 188 -12.91 37.81 47.52
C LEU A 188 -13.31 37.55 46.06
N LEU A 189 -12.35 37.13 45.25
CA LEU A 189 -12.56 36.76 43.84
C LEU A 189 -12.64 35.23 43.68
N LEU A 190 -13.49 34.79 42.76
CA LEU A 190 -13.75 33.38 42.47
C LEU A 190 -12.47 32.57 42.27
N LYS A 191 -12.46 31.36 42.84
CA LYS A 191 -11.36 30.40 42.81
C LYS A 191 -11.06 30.01 41.36
N GLN A 192 -10.13 30.75 40.74
CA GLN A 192 -9.76 30.60 39.34
C GLN A 192 -9.17 29.21 39.11
N VAL A 193 -9.95 28.32 38.49
CA VAL A 193 -9.52 26.97 38.16
C VAL A 193 -8.36 27.08 37.18
N SER A 194 -7.18 26.61 37.58
CA SER A 194 -6.01 26.58 36.72
C SER A 194 -6.31 25.76 35.46
N PRO A 195 -5.92 26.23 34.25
CA PRO A 195 -6.16 25.48 33.03
C PRO A 195 -5.45 24.12 33.15
N SER A 196 -6.20 23.04 32.98
CA SER A 196 -5.63 21.69 33.01
C SER A 196 -4.51 21.58 31.97
N PRO A 197 -3.38 20.92 32.30
CA PRO A 197 -2.29 20.77 31.36
C PRO A 197 -2.79 20.10 30.08
N SER A 198 -2.48 20.71 28.93
CA SER A 198 -2.93 20.20 27.63
C SER A 198 -2.46 18.75 27.45
N PRO A 199 -3.33 17.83 27.00
CA PRO A 199 -2.97 16.43 26.87
C PRO A 199 -1.76 16.28 25.92
N SER A 200 -0.75 15.56 26.38
CA SER A 200 0.48 15.31 25.62
C SER A 200 0.13 14.73 24.24
N PRO A 201 0.76 15.21 23.14
CA PRO A 201 0.45 14.72 21.80
C PRO A 201 0.66 13.21 21.74
N SER A 202 -0.38 12.45 21.35
CA SER A 202 -0.25 11.00 21.21
C SER A 202 0.87 10.66 20.23
N PRO A 203 1.63 9.57 20.49
CA PRO A 203 2.68 9.15 19.58
C PRO A 203 2.14 8.97 18.17
N SER A 204 2.91 9.43 17.18
CA SER A 204 2.63 9.08 15.78
C SER A 204 2.57 7.56 15.65
N PRO A 205 1.62 7.00 14.88
CA PRO A 205 1.43 5.55 14.80
C PRO A 205 2.75 4.89 14.40
N THR A 206 3.21 3.96 15.25
CA THR A 206 4.47 3.24 15.04
C THR A 206 4.49 2.66 13.63
N PRO A 207 5.54 2.91 12.81
CA PRO A 207 5.59 2.42 11.45
C PRO A 207 5.35 0.91 11.41
N ARG A 208 4.39 0.48 10.58
CA ARG A 208 4.04 -0.95 10.45
C ARG A 208 5.30 -1.72 10.05
N ARG A 209 5.65 -2.72 10.86
CA ARG A 209 6.74 -3.66 10.62
C ARG A 209 6.18 -4.96 10.05
N ASP A 210 7.09 -5.80 9.57
CA ASP A 210 6.82 -7.19 9.16
C ASP A 210 5.80 -7.35 8.02
N PHE A 211 5.86 -6.47 7.02
CA PHE A 211 5.17 -6.61 5.74
C PHE A 211 5.47 -7.97 5.11
N LYS A 212 4.46 -8.54 4.46
CA LYS A 212 4.56 -9.82 3.74
C LYS A 212 4.33 -9.61 2.24
N ILE A 213 5.26 -10.08 1.42
CA ILE A 213 5.21 -9.95 -0.06
C ILE A 213 5.14 -11.33 -0.72
N LEU A 214 4.25 -11.49 -1.70
CA LEU A 214 4.18 -12.64 -2.59
C LEU A 214 4.38 -12.19 -4.05
N PHE A 215 5.44 -12.64 -4.71
CA PHE A 215 5.63 -12.40 -6.15
C PHE A 215 4.97 -13.49 -7.00
N VAL A 216 4.12 -13.14 -7.96
CA VAL A 216 3.37 -14.11 -8.78
C VAL A 216 3.71 -13.94 -10.26
N ASP A 217 4.12 -15.03 -10.89
CA ASP A 217 4.21 -15.16 -12.36
C ASP A 217 3.42 -16.42 -12.80
N PRO A 218 3.32 -16.75 -14.10
CA PRO A 218 2.55 -17.91 -14.56
C PRO A 218 2.98 -19.26 -13.97
N TYR A 219 4.27 -19.48 -13.73
CA TYR A 219 4.83 -20.83 -13.50
C TYR A 219 5.79 -20.96 -12.30
N ASN A 220 6.11 -19.86 -11.62
CA ASN A 220 7.05 -19.79 -10.50
C ASN A 220 8.49 -20.23 -10.81
N THR A 221 8.90 -20.23 -12.07
CA THR A 221 10.25 -20.66 -12.48
C THR A 221 11.22 -19.50 -12.66
N SER A 222 10.75 -18.26 -12.83
CA SER A 222 11.58 -17.19 -13.41
C SER A 222 11.44 -15.85 -12.68
N ARG A 223 10.69 -14.90 -13.23
CA ARG A 223 10.58 -13.50 -12.76
C ARG A 223 10.21 -13.40 -11.27
N SER A 224 9.26 -14.21 -10.83
CA SER A 224 8.80 -14.24 -9.43
C SER A 224 9.89 -14.72 -8.46
N VAL A 225 10.68 -15.72 -8.85
CA VAL A 225 11.79 -16.25 -8.04
C VAL A 225 12.97 -15.28 -8.01
N VAL A 226 13.28 -14.63 -9.14
CA VAL A 226 14.29 -13.56 -9.21
C VAL A 226 13.93 -12.41 -8.28
N ALA A 227 12.66 -11.99 -8.25
CA ALA A 227 12.19 -10.93 -7.35
C ALA A 227 12.25 -11.34 -5.86
N GLU A 228 11.81 -12.55 -5.52
CA GLU A 228 11.93 -13.10 -4.15
C GLU A 228 13.40 -13.13 -3.69
N ALA A 229 14.30 -13.69 -4.51
CA ALA A 229 15.71 -13.80 -4.20
C ALA A 229 16.40 -12.43 -4.09
N LEU A 230 16.01 -11.46 -4.92
CA LEU A 230 16.49 -10.09 -4.81
C LEU A 230 16.04 -9.43 -3.50
N VAL A 231 14.77 -9.57 -3.09
CA VAL A 231 14.30 -9.01 -1.82
C VAL A 231 15.04 -9.65 -0.64
N LYS A 232 15.33 -10.95 -0.69
CA LYS A 232 16.18 -11.63 0.31
C LYS A 232 17.61 -11.06 0.34
N LEU A 233 18.25 -10.83 -0.81
CA LEU A 233 19.57 -10.17 -0.89
C LEU A 233 19.53 -8.75 -0.29
N LEU A 234 18.48 -7.96 -0.60
CA LEU A 234 18.29 -6.61 -0.05
C LEU A 234 18.02 -6.62 1.46
N SER A 235 17.33 -7.65 1.98
CA SER A 235 17.08 -7.84 3.41
C SER A 235 18.40 -7.96 4.18
N HIS A 236 19.24 -8.90 3.78
CA HIS A 236 20.53 -9.13 4.44
C HIS A 236 21.47 -7.93 4.29
N ALA A 237 21.50 -7.29 3.12
CA ALA A 237 22.31 -6.08 2.90
C ALA A 237 21.83 -4.90 3.77
N THR A 238 20.52 -4.73 3.96
CA THR A 238 19.96 -3.68 4.81
C THR A 238 20.25 -3.95 6.29
N ALA A 239 20.07 -5.20 6.74
CA ALA A 239 20.35 -5.61 8.11
C ALA A 239 21.83 -5.45 8.49
N GLN A 240 22.77 -5.81 7.60
CA GLN A 240 24.21 -5.61 7.84
C GLN A 240 24.62 -4.13 7.96
N ALA A 241 23.91 -3.24 7.28
CA ALA A 241 24.16 -1.79 7.35
C ALA A 241 23.36 -1.07 8.45
N SER A 242 22.81 -1.82 9.42
CA SER A 242 21.94 -1.30 10.50
C SER A 242 20.74 -0.49 10.00
N GLY A 243 20.27 -0.78 8.78
CA GLY A 243 19.12 -0.10 8.17
C GLY A 243 17.78 -0.65 8.67
N ASP A 244 16.75 0.20 8.64
CA ASP A 244 15.38 -0.21 8.97
C ASP A 244 14.82 -1.15 7.89
N TRP A 245 14.67 -2.43 8.24
CA TRP A 245 14.08 -3.45 7.39
C TRP A 245 12.70 -3.85 7.92
N ARG A 246 11.69 -3.76 7.04
CA ARG A 246 10.27 -3.89 7.43
C ARG A 246 9.55 -5.08 6.81
N ILE A 247 10.26 -6.00 6.15
CA ILE A 247 9.65 -7.18 5.53
C ILE A 247 9.92 -8.39 6.41
N GLY A 248 8.86 -8.97 6.95
CA GLY A 248 8.92 -10.18 7.76
C GLY A 248 8.90 -11.45 6.91
N GLU A 249 8.26 -11.41 5.74
CA GLU A 249 8.14 -12.57 4.85
C GLU A 249 8.17 -12.18 3.38
N VAL A 250 8.94 -12.93 2.58
CA VAL A 250 8.88 -12.84 1.12
C VAL A 250 8.87 -14.23 0.49
N ALA A 251 7.90 -14.43 -0.41
CA ALA A 251 7.69 -15.66 -1.14
C ALA A 251 7.39 -15.35 -2.63
N SER A 252 7.30 -16.41 -3.42
CA SER A 252 6.81 -16.37 -4.79
C SER A 252 5.80 -17.49 -5.07
N ALA A 253 5.08 -17.42 -6.18
CA ALA A 253 4.15 -18.45 -6.62
C ALA A 253 3.86 -18.42 -8.13
N GLY A 254 3.21 -19.49 -8.59
CA GLY A 254 2.80 -19.72 -9.97
C GLY A 254 1.29 -19.66 -10.10
N PHE A 255 0.78 -18.84 -11.01
CA PHE A 255 -0.66 -18.75 -11.25
C PHE A 255 -1.22 -20.04 -11.88
N PHE A 256 -0.49 -20.65 -12.80
CA PHE A 256 -0.87 -21.86 -13.54
C PHE A 256 -0.06 -23.09 -13.10
N VAL A 257 0.10 -23.28 -11.79
CA VAL A 257 0.82 -24.43 -11.20
C VAL A 257 -0.14 -25.22 -10.31
N ARG A 258 -0.20 -26.55 -10.49
CA ARG A 258 -1.08 -27.42 -9.67
C ARG A 258 -0.47 -27.76 -8.30
N ASN A 259 0.84 -28.04 -8.24
CA ASN A 259 1.53 -28.42 -7.01
C ASN A 259 1.31 -27.39 -5.88
N GLY A 260 0.70 -27.83 -4.79
CA GLY A 260 0.43 -26.98 -3.63
C GLY A 260 -0.65 -25.90 -3.83
N SER A 261 -1.40 -25.90 -4.93
CA SER A 261 -2.53 -24.99 -5.14
C SER A 261 -3.85 -25.59 -4.65
N ASP A 262 -4.59 -24.85 -3.82
CA ASP A 262 -5.99 -25.09 -3.44
C ASP A 262 -6.97 -24.23 -4.28
N CYS A 263 -6.45 -23.56 -5.31
CA CYS A 263 -7.14 -22.61 -6.19
C CYS A 263 -7.26 -23.09 -7.64
N ALA A 264 -6.68 -24.24 -8.01
CA ALA A 264 -6.57 -24.67 -9.40
C ALA A 264 -7.94 -24.85 -10.09
N ASP A 265 -8.97 -25.23 -9.34
CA ASP A 265 -10.38 -25.27 -9.73
C ASP A 265 -10.93 -23.87 -10.08
N LEU A 266 -10.68 -22.89 -9.21
CA LEU A 266 -11.12 -21.51 -9.41
C LEU A 266 -10.38 -20.86 -10.57
N ILE A 267 -9.06 -21.08 -10.67
CA ILE A 267 -8.21 -20.59 -11.75
C ILE A 267 -8.68 -21.13 -13.11
N ASP A 268 -9.01 -22.42 -13.20
CA ASP A 268 -9.45 -23.01 -14.47
C ASP A 268 -10.83 -22.47 -14.92
N SER A 269 -11.68 -22.07 -13.95
CA SER A 269 -13.04 -21.56 -14.15
C SER A 269 -13.18 -20.03 -14.15
N LEU A 270 -12.08 -19.26 -14.14
CA LEU A 270 -12.15 -17.79 -14.24
C LEU A 270 -12.71 -17.34 -15.61
N ASP A 271 -13.48 -16.27 -15.58
CA ASP A 271 -13.86 -15.51 -16.78
C ASP A 271 -12.67 -14.62 -17.22
N TYR A 272 -11.78 -15.19 -18.03
CA TYR A 272 -10.57 -14.51 -18.51
C TYR A 272 -10.92 -13.35 -19.47
N SER A 273 -10.25 -12.19 -19.34
CA SER A 273 -10.52 -11.04 -20.22
C SER A 273 -10.26 -11.34 -21.70
N PHE A 274 -9.34 -12.29 -21.97
CA PHE A 274 -9.08 -12.84 -23.30
C PHE A 274 -8.76 -14.33 -23.16
N PRO A 275 -9.10 -15.19 -24.13
CA PRO A 275 -8.72 -16.61 -24.10
C PRO A 275 -7.20 -16.84 -23.94
N SER A 276 -6.38 -15.96 -24.53
CA SER A 276 -4.91 -15.98 -24.41
C SER A 276 -4.38 -15.66 -23.01
N PHE A 277 -5.23 -15.21 -22.08
CA PHE A 277 -4.86 -15.00 -20.68
C PHE A 277 -4.91 -16.31 -19.87
N LYS A 278 -5.64 -17.34 -20.36
CA LYS A 278 -5.65 -18.69 -19.79
C LYS A 278 -4.49 -19.49 -20.39
N LEU A 279 -3.47 -19.75 -19.57
CA LEU A 279 -2.33 -20.57 -19.96
C LEU A 279 -2.53 -22.03 -19.50
N PRO A 280 -1.89 -23.02 -20.15
CA PRO A 280 -1.95 -24.39 -19.70
C PRO A 280 -1.30 -24.55 -18.32
N PHE A 281 -1.94 -25.31 -17.44
CA PHE A 281 -1.40 -25.67 -16.13
C PHE A 281 -0.15 -26.54 -16.26
N GLN A 282 0.85 -26.24 -15.44
CA GLN A 282 1.96 -27.14 -15.17
C GLN A 282 1.72 -27.94 -13.89
N ALA A 283 2.25 -29.16 -13.84
CA ALA A 283 2.20 -29.99 -12.63
C ALA A 283 2.84 -29.29 -11.42
N GLY A 284 3.97 -28.60 -11.63
CA GLY A 284 4.79 -28.03 -10.57
C GLY A 284 5.97 -28.92 -10.21
N GLY A 285 6.62 -28.67 -9.06
CA GLY A 285 7.80 -29.42 -8.63
C GLY A 285 9.09 -29.14 -9.41
N GLN A 286 9.07 -28.27 -10.43
CA GLN A 286 10.28 -27.86 -11.14
C GLN A 286 11.18 -27.02 -10.24
N GLY A 287 12.48 -27.00 -10.53
CA GLY A 287 13.41 -26.01 -9.96
C GLY A 287 13.29 -24.66 -10.68
N PRO A 288 13.89 -23.60 -10.15
CA PRO A 288 13.95 -22.31 -10.85
C PRO A 288 14.81 -22.40 -12.11
N ASN A 289 14.59 -21.46 -13.01
CA ASN A 289 15.37 -21.27 -14.23
C ASN A 289 16.82 -20.91 -13.86
N ALA A 290 17.76 -21.81 -14.21
CA ALA A 290 19.17 -21.66 -13.86
C ALA A 290 19.80 -20.39 -14.48
N THR A 291 19.46 -20.05 -15.73
CA THR A 291 19.95 -18.84 -16.42
C THR A 291 19.48 -17.57 -15.72
N ALA A 292 18.21 -17.53 -15.31
CA ALA A 292 17.61 -16.41 -14.58
C ALA A 292 18.25 -16.21 -13.19
N LEU A 293 18.43 -17.30 -12.43
CA LEU A 293 19.11 -17.22 -11.13
C LEU A 293 20.56 -16.78 -11.27
N ALA A 294 21.28 -17.34 -12.24
CA ALA A 294 22.65 -16.98 -12.50
C ALA A 294 22.77 -15.48 -12.88
N ALA A 295 21.83 -14.92 -13.66
CA ALA A 295 21.82 -13.48 -13.99
C ALA A 295 21.65 -12.56 -12.78
N LEU A 296 20.96 -13.01 -11.72
CA LEU A 296 20.91 -12.32 -10.43
C LEU A 296 22.21 -12.52 -9.62
N PHE A 297 22.71 -13.76 -9.54
CA PHE A 297 23.74 -14.14 -8.58
C PHE A 297 25.19 -14.05 -9.08
N ASP A 298 25.45 -13.97 -10.38
CA ASP A 298 26.80 -13.72 -10.90
C ASP A 298 27.08 -12.21 -11.05
N ASN A 299 26.07 -11.36 -10.80
CA ASN A 299 26.24 -9.91 -10.79
C ASN A 299 27.10 -9.47 -9.58
N THR A 300 28.16 -8.70 -9.85
CA THR A 300 29.11 -8.23 -8.82
C THR A 300 28.54 -7.11 -7.92
N SER A 301 27.44 -6.46 -8.31
CA SER A 301 26.79 -5.39 -7.52
C SER A 301 26.32 -5.82 -6.12
N TYR A 302 26.27 -7.13 -5.85
CA TYR A 302 25.71 -7.73 -4.64
C TYR A 302 26.58 -8.91 -4.16
N ASP A 303 27.90 -8.81 -4.34
CA ASP A 303 28.84 -9.86 -3.95
C ASP A 303 29.11 -9.84 -2.44
N PHE A 304 28.16 -10.39 -1.69
CA PHE A 304 28.19 -10.46 -0.22
C PHE A 304 28.37 -11.92 0.26
N PRO A 305 28.91 -12.16 1.47
CA PRO A 305 29.12 -13.52 2.00
C PRO A 305 27.85 -14.40 2.00
N PHE A 306 26.68 -13.81 2.26
CA PHE A 306 25.39 -14.52 2.28
C PHE A 306 24.82 -14.84 0.89
N LYS A 307 25.39 -14.29 -0.19
CA LYS A 307 24.92 -14.48 -1.59
C LYS A 307 24.85 -15.96 -1.96
N LYS A 308 25.87 -16.75 -1.56
CA LYS A 308 25.94 -18.20 -1.79
C LYS A 308 24.77 -18.93 -1.10
N THR A 309 24.52 -18.64 0.17
CA THR A 309 23.43 -19.26 0.95
C THR A 309 22.06 -18.98 0.33
N ILE A 310 21.79 -17.73 -0.08
CA ILE A 310 20.52 -17.36 -0.72
C ILE A 310 20.41 -18.03 -2.11
N ARG A 311 21.49 -18.11 -2.89
CA ARG A 311 21.54 -18.83 -4.17
C ARG A 311 21.17 -20.31 -4.00
N GLU A 312 21.77 -20.99 -3.02
CA GLU A 312 21.51 -22.40 -2.74
C GLU A 312 20.08 -22.66 -2.24
N GLN A 313 19.59 -21.85 -1.29
CA GLN A 313 18.20 -21.93 -0.82
C GLN A 313 17.20 -21.71 -1.96
N THR A 314 17.46 -20.71 -2.81
CA THR A 314 16.60 -20.39 -3.96
C THR A 314 16.63 -21.53 -4.99
N ALA A 315 17.81 -22.06 -5.33
CA ALA A 315 17.94 -23.14 -6.31
C ALA A 315 17.29 -24.46 -5.87
N ARG A 316 17.21 -24.73 -4.57
CA ARG A 316 16.51 -25.91 -4.00
C ARG A 316 14.98 -25.75 -3.97
N ARG A 317 14.46 -24.52 -4.08
CA ARG A 317 13.02 -24.24 -4.06
C ARG A 317 12.31 -24.99 -5.19
N LYS A 318 11.09 -25.46 -4.93
CA LYS A 318 10.21 -26.05 -5.93
C LYS A 318 9.08 -25.09 -6.29
N THR A 319 8.65 -25.11 -7.54
CA THR A 319 7.49 -24.32 -8.01
C THR A 319 6.22 -24.76 -7.28
N VAL A 320 5.49 -23.78 -6.75
CA VAL A 320 4.20 -23.96 -6.06
C VAL A 320 3.15 -23.02 -6.63
N GLY A 321 1.89 -23.47 -6.63
CA GLY A 321 0.76 -22.71 -7.12
C GLY A 321 0.07 -21.84 -6.08
N MET A 322 -0.86 -20.98 -6.54
CA MET A 322 -1.62 -20.05 -5.70
C MET A 322 -2.45 -20.74 -4.61
N GLN A 323 -2.46 -20.17 -3.40
CA GLN A 323 -3.25 -20.63 -2.26
C GLN A 323 -4.30 -19.60 -1.80
N ARG A 324 -5.52 -20.04 -1.43
CA ARG A 324 -6.66 -19.17 -1.02
C ARG A 324 -6.29 -18.31 0.17
N LYS A 325 -5.59 -18.89 1.16
CA LYS A 325 -5.14 -18.18 2.37
C LYS A 325 -4.17 -17.04 2.10
N TRP A 326 -3.46 -17.02 0.97
CA TRP A 326 -2.45 -15.99 0.69
C TRP A 326 -3.04 -14.60 0.51
N PHE A 327 -4.30 -14.49 0.10
CA PHE A 327 -5.02 -13.22 0.05
C PHE A 327 -5.30 -12.62 1.45
N GLY A 328 -5.32 -13.43 2.51
CA GLY A 328 -5.42 -12.97 3.91
C GLY A 328 -4.07 -12.87 4.65
N VAL A 329 -3.02 -13.55 4.17
CA VAL A 329 -1.70 -13.58 4.83
C VAL A 329 -0.77 -12.47 4.33
N TYR A 330 -0.62 -12.34 3.00
CA TYR A 330 0.31 -11.37 2.41
C TYR A 330 -0.30 -9.97 2.35
N ASP A 331 0.48 -8.94 2.63
CA ASP A 331 0.06 -7.54 2.43
C ASP A 331 -0.02 -7.23 0.93
N TYR A 332 1.02 -7.64 0.20
CA TYR A 332 1.20 -7.35 -1.21
C TYR A 332 1.34 -8.63 -2.04
N ILE A 333 0.56 -8.73 -3.11
CA ILE A 333 0.67 -9.76 -4.14
C ILE A 333 1.12 -9.08 -5.43
N VAL A 334 2.37 -9.26 -5.81
CA VAL A 334 3.05 -8.46 -6.83
C VAL A 334 3.22 -9.27 -8.12
N VAL A 335 2.72 -8.74 -9.24
CA VAL A 335 2.74 -9.35 -10.58
C VAL A 335 3.55 -8.51 -11.57
N PHE A 336 3.82 -9.05 -12.77
CA PHE A 336 4.77 -8.47 -13.71
C PHE A 336 4.15 -7.91 -15.01
N THR A 337 2.90 -8.29 -15.33
CA THR A 337 2.16 -7.87 -16.53
C THR A 337 0.69 -7.56 -16.19
N ASN A 338 0.00 -6.78 -17.02
CA ASN A 338 -1.40 -6.41 -16.81
C ASN A 338 -2.33 -7.63 -16.92
N ARG A 339 -1.97 -8.62 -17.74
CA ARG A 339 -2.60 -9.96 -17.76
C ARG A 339 -2.57 -10.63 -16.40
N GLU A 340 -1.38 -10.72 -15.80
CA GLU A 340 -1.20 -11.37 -14.50
C GLU A 340 -1.96 -10.60 -13.41
N HIS A 341 -2.07 -9.27 -13.54
CA HIS A 341 -2.86 -8.41 -12.65
C HIS A 341 -4.36 -8.72 -12.72
N ASP A 342 -4.96 -8.72 -13.92
CA ASP A 342 -6.37 -9.09 -14.13
C ASP A 342 -6.68 -10.50 -13.61
N ASN A 343 -5.84 -11.47 -13.95
CA ASN A 343 -5.96 -12.85 -13.52
C ASN A 343 -5.96 -12.99 -11.98
N VAL A 344 -5.04 -12.33 -11.28
CA VAL A 344 -4.94 -12.40 -9.81
C VAL A 344 -6.09 -11.65 -9.11
N ILE A 345 -6.57 -10.53 -9.66
CA ILE A 345 -7.76 -9.83 -9.14
C ILE A 345 -9.02 -10.69 -9.28
N LYS A 346 -9.20 -11.35 -10.44
CA LYS A 346 -10.32 -12.27 -10.65
C LYS A 346 -10.25 -13.48 -9.73
N LEU A 347 -9.05 -14.03 -9.51
CA LEU A 347 -8.87 -15.09 -8.53
C LEU A 347 -9.23 -14.61 -7.11
N LYS A 348 -8.75 -13.43 -6.68
CA LYS A 348 -9.10 -12.83 -5.39
C LYS A 348 -10.62 -12.70 -5.24
N ALA A 349 -11.31 -12.18 -6.25
CA ALA A 349 -12.77 -12.03 -6.25
C ALA A 349 -13.50 -13.38 -6.20
N ALA A 350 -13.04 -14.40 -6.95
CA ALA A 350 -13.59 -15.75 -6.93
C ALA A 350 -13.41 -16.41 -5.55
N VAL A 351 -12.22 -16.30 -4.95
CA VAL A 351 -11.96 -16.81 -3.59
C VAL A 351 -12.89 -16.15 -2.57
N GLN A 352 -12.99 -14.81 -2.59
CA GLN A 352 -13.91 -14.05 -1.73
C GLN A 352 -15.37 -14.49 -1.90
N LYS A 353 -15.83 -14.68 -3.15
CA LYS A 353 -17.19 -15.16 -3.45
C LYS A 353 -17.43 -16.58 -2.91
N THR A 354 -16.47 -17.49 -3.02
CA THR A 354 -16.59 -18.85 -2.45
C THR A 354 -16.57 -18.86 -0.93
N ALA A 355 -15.78 -17.99 -0.29
CA ALA A 355 -15.79 -17.84 1.16
C ALA A 355 -17.16 -17.38 1.67
N ALA A 356 -17.73 -16.33 1.04
CA ALA A 356 -19.05 -15.81 1.39
C ALA A 356 -20.19 -16.84 1.18
N ALA A 357 -20.11 -17.65 0.12
CA ALA A 357 -21.08 -18.72 -0.13
C ALA A 357 -21.00 -19.87 0.89
N GLY A 358 -19.83 -20.10 1.50
CA GLY A 358 -19.61 -21.13 2.53
C GLY A 358 -20.29 -20.86 3.88
N LYS A 359 -20.75 -19.61 4.12
CA LYS A 359 -21.33 -19.16 5.40
C LYS A 359 -22.49 -20.03 5.93
N GLY A 360 -23.24 -20.69 5.04
CA GLY A 360 -24.36 -21.56 5.43
C GLY A 360 -23.97 -22.90 6.08
N LYS A 361 -22.67 -23.27 6.14
CA LYS A 361 -22.22 -24.60 6.64
C LYS A 361 -21.03 -24.54 7.62
N GLY A 362 -21.18 -23.77 8.70
CA GLY A 362 -20.55 -24.07 10.01
C GLY A 362 -19.02 -24.12 10.13
N LYS A 363 -18.22 -23.70 9.14
CA LYS A 363 -16.74 -23.64 9.22
C LYS A 363 -16.22 -22.22 8.99
N GLY A 364 -16.38 -21.37 10.01
CA GLY A 364 -16.08 -19.94 9.98
C GLY A 364 -14.60 -19.52 10.05
N GLY A 365 -13.66 -20.28 9.46
CA GLY A 365 -12.23 -19.94 9.49
C GLY A 365 -11.83 -18.90 8.44
N LEU A 366 -11.87 -19.29 7.16
CA LEU A 366 -11.25 -18.53 6.06
C LEU A 366 -11.80 -17.10 5.90
N GLU A 367 -13.09 -16.89 6.13
CA GLU A 367 -13.68 -15.55 6.02
C GLU A 367 -13.35 -14.67 7.22
N GLN A 368 -13.27 -15.24 8.43
CA GLN A 368 -12.84 -14.50 9.61
C GLN A 368 -11.36 -14.07 9.48
N ASP A 369 -10.53 -14.91 8.88
CA ASP A 369 -9.14 -14.55 8.50
C ASP A 369 -9.06 -13.45 7.44
N MET A 370 -9.97 -13.43 6.44
CA MET A 370 -10.00 -12.37 5.42
C MET A 370 -10.62 -11.06 5.93
N GLU A 371 -11.63 -11.12 6.80
CA GLU A 371 -12.30 -9.96 7.39
C GLU A 371 -11.48 -9.33 8.53
N ALA A 372 -10.67 -10.12 9.24
CA ALA A 372 -9.58 -9.64 10.08
C ALA A 372 -8.36 -9.17 9.25
N GLY A 373 -8.13 -9.78 8.09
CA GLY A 373 -7.09 -9.45 7.11
C GLY A 373 -7.32 -8.14 6.33
N ARG A 374 -7.88 -7.11 6.95
CA ARG A 374 -8.05 -5.80 6.29
C ARG A 374 -6.69 -5.25 5.88
N GLY A 375 -6.61 -4.71 4.65
CA GLY A 375 -5.35 -4.28 4.07
C GLY A 375 -4.46 -5.38 3.50
N LYS A 376 -4.88 -6.65 3.54
CA LYS A 376 -4.15 -7.78 2.94
C LYS A 376 -4.58 -8.03 1.49
N GLY A 377 -3.76 -8.79 0.76
CA GLY A 377 -4.03 -9.20 -0.62
C GLY A 377 -4.18 -8.02 -1.59
N ARG A 378 -3.45 -6.91 -1.39
CA ARG A 378 -3.39 -5.82 -2.39
C ARG A 378 -2.58 -6.31 -3.59
N VAL A 379 -3.21 -6.35 -4.75
CA VAL A 379 -2.60 -6.86 -5.99
C VAL A 379 -1.91 -5.68 -6.67
N LEU A 380 -0.62 -5.80 -6.97
CA LEU A 380 0.21 -4.72 -7.49
C LEU A 380 0.91 -5.11 -8.79
N HIS A 381 0.91 -4.22 -9.78
CA HIS A 381 1.72 -4.36 -10.98
C HIS A 381 3.14 -3.78 -10.77
N LEU A 382 4.17 -4.64 -10.66
CA LEU A 382 5.55 -4.23 -10.38
C LEU A 382 6.08 -3.19 -11.37
N GLY A 383 5.67 -3.27 -12.62
CA GLY A 383 6.02 -2.32 -13.67
C GLY A 383 5.52 -0.89 -13.47
N ALA A 384 4.49 -0.67 -12.63
CA ALA A 384 3.96 0.67 -12.37
C ALA A 384 5.04 1.58 -11.73
N PHE A 385 5.90 0.98 -10.90
CA PHE A 385 6.98 1.64 -10.15
C PHE A 385 8.19 2.09 -10.99
N ILE A 386 8.22 1.78 -12.31
CA ILE A 386 9.30 2.16 -13.24
C ILE A 386 8.77 2.72 -14.58
N SER A 387 7.50 3.12 -14.62
CA SER A 387 6.89 3.76 -15.78
C SER A 387 7.69 5.01 -16.15
N ARG A 388 8.13 5.14 -17.41
CA ARG A 388 9.00 6.26 -17.80
C ARG A 388 8.18 7.56 -17.91
N SER A 389 8.74 8.66 -17.43
CA SER A 389 8.22 9.98 -17.81
C SER A 389 8.22 10.09 -19.33
N GLY A 390 7.05 10.41 -19.92
CA GLY A 390 6.83 10.42 -21.37
C GLY A 390 6.31 9.11 -21.99
N SER A 391 6.30 7.95 -21.31
CA SER A 391 5.67 6.72 -21.87
C SER A 391 4.14 6.74 -21.83
N GLY A 392 3.55 7.93 -21.64
CA GLY A 392 2.15 8.12 -21.30
C GLY A 392 1.72 7.13 -20.23
N GLY A 393 2.40 7.11 -19.07
CA GLY A 393 1.97 6.47 -17.82
C GLY A 393 1.60 4.98 -17.85
N VAL A 394 1.74 4.28 -18.99
CA VAL A 394 1.43 2.85 -19.09
C VAL A 394 2.42 2.07 -18.22
N PRO A 395 1.94 1.19 -17.31
CA PRO A 395 2.80 0.33 -16.50
C PRO A 395 3.76 -0.49 -17.36
N TRP A 396 5.05 -0.48 -17.02
CA TRP A 396 6.07 -1.18 -17.81
C TRP A 396 5.95 -2.70 -17.65
N GLU A 397 5.44 -3.41 -18.66
CA GLU A 397 5.30 -4.87 -18.58
C GLU A 397 6.67 -5.58 -18.52
N ILE A 398 6.95 -6.20 -17.37
CA ILE A 398 8.15 -7.02 -17.17
C ILE A 398 7.84 -8.42 -17.72
N VAL A 399 7.74 -8.51 -19.05
CA VAL A 399 7.42 -9.77 -19.77
C VAL A 399 8.48 -10.85 -19.53
N GLY A 400 8.05 -12.11 -19.58
CA GLY A 400 8.97 -13.25 -19.64
C GLY A 400 9.74 -13.26 -20.96
N LEU A 401 10.95 -13.81 -20.96
CA LEU A 401 11.77 -13.84 -22.16
C LEU A 401 11.29 -14.93 -23.14
N PRO A 402 11.35 -14.70 -24.46
CA PRO A 402 11.19 -15.77 -25.43
C PRO A 402 12.36 -16.75 -25.32
N LYS A 403 12.10 -17.99 -25.73
CA LYS A 403 13.17 -18.97 -25.97
C LYS A 403 13.76 -18.73 -27.36
N ASN A 404 15.06 -18.90 -27.47
CA ASN A 404 15.77 -18.96 -28.74
C ASN A 404 15.38 -20.24 -29.51
N ALA A 405 15.86 -20.39 -30.75
CA ALA A 405 15.60 -21.56 -31.59
C ALA A 405 16.08 -22.89 -30.99
N ASP A 406 17.06 -22.87 -30.08
CA ASP A 406 17.55 -24.04 -29.33
C ASP A 406 16.71 -24.38 -28.08
N GLY A 407 15.61 -23.65 -27.85
CA GLY A 407 14.73 -23.81 -26.69
C GLY A 407 15.28 -23.24 -25.38
N ARG A 408 16.45 -22.58 -25.39
CA ARG A 408 17.08 -21.94 -24.23
C ARG A 408 16.78 -20.44 -24.21
N GLU A 409 16.94 -19.82 -23.05
CA GLU A 409 16.76 -18.37 -22.87
C GLU A 409 18.13 -17.69 -22.86
N SER A 410 18.25 -16.53 -23.52
CA SER A 410 19.52 -15.80 -23.61
C SER A 410 19.96 -15.25 -22.25
N ARG A 411 21.26 -15.41 -21.95
CA ARG A 411 21.87 -14.87 -20.73
C ARG A 411 21.82 -13.35 -20.68
N ASP A 412 22.11 -12.68 -21.79
CA ASP A 412 22.21 -11.21 -21.80
C ASP A 412 20.85 -10.55 -21.71
N GLN A 413 19.83 -11.16 -22.33
CA GLN A 413 18.44 -10.76 -22.13
C GLN A 413 18.03 -10.93 -20.66
N TRP A 414 18.48 -11.99 -19.97
CA TRP A 414 18.27 -12.16 -18.53
C TRP A 414 19.01 -11.12 -17.69
N ASN A 415 20.24 -10.73 -18.05
CA ASN A 415 20.96 -9.66 -17.36
C ASN A 415 20.17 -8.33 -17.43
N LEU A 416 19.61 -8.00 -18.61
CA LEU A 416 18.74 -6.83 -18.79
C LEU A 416 17.43 -6.95 -17.98
N LYS A 417 16.75 -8.11 -18.04
CA LYS A 417 15.50 -8.36 -17.33
C LYS A 417 15.67 -8.31 -15.80
N VAL A 418 16.80 -8.80 -15.29
CA VAL A 418 17.19 -8.67 -13.87
C VAL A 418 17.42 -7.20 -13.50
N ALA A 419 17.99 -6.37 -14.37
CA ALA A 419 18.16 -4.93 -14.11
C ALA A 419 16.82 -4.18 -14.04
N GLU A 420 15.85 -4.53 -14.90
CA GLU A 420 14.47 -4.03 -14.81
C GLU A 420 13.81 -4.41 -13.48
N ILE A 421 13.79 -5.70 -13.14
CA ILE A 421 13.24 -6.22 -11.87
C ILE A 421 13.94 -5.54 -10.67
N LYS A 422 15.26 -5.37 -10.72
CA LYS A 422 16.07 -4.70 -9.69
C LYS A 422 15.67 -3.25 -9.47
N THR A 423 15.32 -2.54 -10.54
CA THR A 423 14.89 -1.14 -10.46
C THR A 423 13.48 -1.07 -9.89
N ALA A 424 12.58 -1.91 -10.40
CA ALA A 424 11.17 -1.93 -9.99
C ALA A 424 10.97 -2.38 -8.54
N VAL A 425 11.66 -3.43 -8.10
CA VAL A 425 11.61 -3.88 -6.70
C VAL A 425 12.10 -2.78 -5.77
N LYS A 426 13.21 -2.09 -6.08
CA LYS A 426 13.69 -0.97 -5.25
C LYS A 426 12.66 0.15 -5.13
N LYS A 427 12.05 0.57 -6.25
CA LYS A 427 11.04 1.63 -6.27
C LYS A 427 9.77 1.24 -5.50
N PHE A 428 9.32 0.00 -5.64
CA PHE A 428 8.25 -0.57 -4.81
C PHE A 428 8.59 -0.52 -3.31
N LEU A 429 9.78 -0.95 -2.90
CA LEU A 429 10.22 -0.91 -1.51
C LEU A 429 10.37 0.53 -0.96
N GLU A 430 10.90 1.46 -1.77
CA GLU A 430 10.99 2.88 -1.45
C GLU A 430 9.62 3.50 -1.20
N GLN A 431 8.65 3.27 -2.09
CA GLN A 431 7.32 3.88 -2.04
C GLN A 431 6.40 3.23 -0.98
N GLU A 432 6.21 1.91 -1.05
CA GLU A 432 5.23 1.20 -0.21
C GLU A 432 5.72 0.93 1.22
N MET A 433 7.04 0.81 1.42
CA MET A 433 7.62 0.42 2.72
C MET A 433 8.50 1.50 3.35
N ARG A 434 8.79 2.59 2.61
CA ARG A 434 9.78 3.62 2.97
C ARG A 434 11.18 3.05 3.20
N TRP A 435 11.51 1.96 2.51
CA TRP A 435 12.85 1.39 2.53
C TRP A 435 13.84 2.43 2.01
N ARG A 436 14.94 2.61 2.74
CA ARG A 436 16.06 3.45 2.31
C ARG A 436 17.21 2.53 1.94
N ARG A 437 17.77 2.75 0.76
CA ARG A 437 19.02 2.10 0.37
C ARG A 437 20.10 2.50 1.40
N PRO A 438 20.86 1.54 1.96
CA PRO A 438 22.00 1.86 2.80
C PRO A 438 23.00 2.77 2.08
N GLU A 439 23.39 3.87 2.74
CA GLU A 439 24.35 4.85 2.22
C GLU A 439 25.76 4.27 2.14
N ASN A 440 26.11 3.43 3.11
CA ASN A 440 27.29 2.57 3.08
C ASN A 440 27.10 1.50 2.02
N GLY A 441 27.36 1.88 0.77
CA GLY A 441 27.76 0.94 -0.25
C GLY A 441 29.01 0.23 0.24
N VAL A 442 28.82 -0.99 0.75
CA VAL A 442 29.89 -1.99 0.79
C VAL A 442 30.23 -2.28 -0.67
N SER A 443 31.10 -1.44 -1.23
CA SER A 443 31.95 -1.79 -2.35
C SER A 443 32.61 -3.10 -1.96
N GLY A 444 32.31 -4.17 -2.71
CA GLY A 444 32.89 -5.49 -2.47
C GLY A 444 34.40 -5.35 -2.34
N GLY A 445 34.98 -6.00 -1.32
CA GLY A 445 36.33 -5.73 -0.84
C GLY A 445 37.41 -5.91 -1.90
N GLY A 446 37.66 -4.85 -2.68
CA GLY A 446 38.83 -4.70 -3.51
C GLY A 446 40.03 -4.44 -2.61
N GLY A 447 40.61 -5.51 -2.07
CA GLY A 447 41.85 -5.48 -1.31
C GLY A 447 43.01 -5.04 -2.18
N SER A 448 43.15 -3.73 -2.40
CA SER A 448 44.35 -3.13 -3.00
C SER A 448 45.48 -3.19 -1.99
N GLY A 449 46.09 -4.37 -1.87
CA GLY A 449 47.35 -4.59 -1.17
C GLY A 449 48.47 -3.86 -1.88
N GLY A 450 48.57 -2.54 -1.65
CA GLY A 450 49.68 -1.70 -2.12
C GLY A 450 50.97 -2.07 -1.39
N GLY A 451 51.62 -3.13 -1.85
CA GLY A 451 52.92 -3.56 -1.34
C GLY A 451 53.97 -2.47 -1.56
N ASN A 452 54.30 -1.74 -0.50
CA ASN A 452 55.25 -0.65 -0.56
C ASN A 452 56.70 -1.19 -0.51
N LEU A 453 57.16 -1.72 -1.65
CA LEU A 453 58.54 -2.15 -1.85
C LEU A 453 59.47 -0.93 -1.87
N LYS A 454 60.00 -0.56 -0.70
CA LYS A 454 61.16 0.33 -0.62
C LYS A 454 62.39 -0.36 -1.21
N ALA A 455 62.68 -0.05 -2.47
CA ALA A 455 63.99 -0.29 -3.04
C ALA A 455 65.00 0.70 -2.41
N GLY A 456 65.92 0.19 -1.59
CA GLY A 456 67.08 0.95 -1.16
C GLY A 456 68.16 0.94 -2.26
N LYS A 457 68.73 2.10 -2.56
CA LYS A 457 70.04 2.26 -3.19
C LYS A 457 70.70 3.54 -2.67
N SER A 458 72.03 3.51 -2.64
CA SER A 458 72.96 4.51 -2.08
C SER A 458 72.97 4.55 -0.55
#